data_AF-A0A3L9HL41-F1
#
_entry.id   AF-A0A3L9HL41-F1
#
_cell.length_a   1.000
_cell.length_b   1.000
_cell.length_c   1.000
_cell.angle_alpha   90.00
_cell.angle_beta   90.00
_cell.angle_gamma   90.00
#
_symmetry.space_group_name_H-M   'P 1'
#
loop_
_entity.id
_entity.type
_entity.pdbx_description
1 polymer ?
#
loop_
_entity_poly.entity_id
_entity_poly.type
_entity_poly.pdbx_seq_one_letter_code
_entity_poly.pdbx_strand_id
1 'polypeptide(L)'
;MLAKAIALHGNSVGTGGDYSTGAAQVILPRVVGSMEVYEQQTSWPLVLQNSKTIVLWGSDLLKNQQANWWCPDHDVYEYYAQLKAKVAAGEIEVICIDPVVTSTHEYLGREHVKHIAVNPQTDVPLQLALAYTLYSENLYDKNFLANYCVGFEQFLPYLLGEKDGQPKDAAWAEKLTGIDA
;
A
#
# COMPACT_ATOMS: atom_id res chain seq x y z
N MET A 1 -28.53 -3.13 -18.57
CA MET A 1 -29.91 -3.15 -19.13
C MET A 1 -30.93 -2.48 -18.21
N LEU A 2 -30.86 -2.69 -16.88
CA LEU A 2 -31.77 -2.06 -15.92
C LEU A 2 -31.79 -0.52 -15.96
N ALA A 3 -30.63 0.14 -15.90
CA ALA A 3 -30.56 1.61 -15.93
C ALA A 3 -31.20 2.21 -17.19
N LYS A 4 -31.03 1.54 -18.35
CA LYS A 4 -31.69 1.94 -19.61
C LYS A 4 -33.21 1.81 -19.54
N ALA A 5 -33.73 0.74 -18.92
CA ALA A 5 -35.16 0.55 -18.75
C ALA A 5 -35.76 1.61 -17.80
N ILE A 6 -35.10 1.88 -16.67
CA ILE A 6 -35.53 2.91 -15.71
C ILE A 6 -35.58 4.29 -16.37
N ALA A 7 -34.59 4.62 -17.20
CA ALA A 7 -34.54 5.90 -17.91
C ALA A 7 -35.74 6.14 -18.86
N LEU A 8 -36.41 5.08 -19.33
CA LEU A 8 -37.66 5.20 -20.12
C LEU A 8 -38.87 5.58 -19.25
N HIS A 9 -38.79 5.41 -17.94
CA HIS A 9 -39.87 5.67 -16.98
C HIS A 9 -39.61 6.91 -16.09
N GLY A 10 -38.59 7.71 -16.41
CA GLY A 10 -38.27 8.97 -15.73
C GLY A 10 -36.95 8.94 -14.96
N ASN A 11 -36.84 9.81 -13.97
CA ASN A 11 -35.61 9.98 -13.19
C ASN A 11 -35.48 8.92 -12.09
N SER A 12 -34.24 8.60 -11.73
CA SER A 12 -33.91 7.71 -10.61
C SER A 12 -32.77 8.26 -9.78
N VAL A 13 -32.60 7.72 -8.57
CA VAL A 13 -31.47 8.02 -7.69
C VAL A 13 -30.32 7.09 -8.07
N GLY A 14 -29.12 7.66 -8.24
CA GLY A 14 -27.89 6.93 -8.47
C GLY A 14 -27.01 6.80 -7.23
N THR A 15 -25.91 6.08 -7.36
CA THR A 15 -24.86 5.95 -6.34
C THR A 15 -23.53 6.44 -6.89
N GLY A 16 -22.68 7.01 -6.03
CA GLY A 16 -21.32 7.39 -6.38
C GLY A 16 -20.31 6.43 -5.75
N GLY A 17 -19.27 6.06 -6.50
CA GLY A 17 -18.19 5.19 -6.04
C GLY A 17 -18.55 3.70 -5.94
N ASP A 18 -17.75 2.97 -5.18
CA ASP A 18 -17.91 1.54 -4.89
C ASP A 18 -17.46 1.20 -3.46
N TYR A 19 -17.73 -0.02 -3.03
CA TYR A 19 -17.38 -0.52 -1.70
C TYR A 19 -15.91 -0.95 -1.57
N SER A 20 -15.16 -1.00 -2.66
CA SER A 20 -13.76 -1.44 -2.67
C SER A 20 -12.83 -0.27 -2.30
N THR A 21 -13.06 0.91 -2.88
CA THR A 21 -12.11 2.02 -2.83
C THR A 21 -12.76 3.37 -2.47
N GLY A 22 -13.94 3.32 -1.83
CA GLY A 22 -14.77 4.46 -1.40
C GLY A 22 -14.01 5.71 -0.94
N ALA A 23 -13.06 5.55 -0.01
CA ALA A 23 -12.23 6.65 0.51
C ALA A 23 -11.06 6.99 -0.42
N ALA A 24 -10.34 5.98 -0.92
CA ALA A 24 -9.13 6.14 -1.73
C ALA A 24 -9.40 6.94 -3.02
N GLN A 25 -10.48 6.60 -3.74
CA GLN A 25 -10.86 7.29 -4.99
C GLN A 25 -11.21 8.78 -4.78
N VAL A 26 -11.48 9.20 -3.54
CA VAL A 26 -11.81 10.60 -3.21
C VAL A 26 -10.56 11.38 -2.81
N ILE A 27 -9.65 10.77 -2.04
CA ILE A 27 -8.44 11.44 -1.55
C ILE A 27 -7.33 11.49 -2.58
N LEU A 28 -7.12 10.43 -3.37
CA LEU A 28 -5.98 10.32 -4.30
C LEU A 28 -5.98 11.40 -5.39
N PRO A 29 -7.12 11.79 -5.99
CA PRO A 29 -7.14 12.90 -6.95
C PRO A 29 -6.69 14.25 -6.36
N ARG A 30 -6.74 14.40 -5.03
CA ARG A 30 -6.26 15.60 -4.33
C ARG A 30 -4.78 15.53 -3.96
N VAL A 31 -4.19 14.34 -3.95
CA VAL A 31 -2.79 14.10 -3.54
C VAL A 31 -1.90 13.91 -4.75
N VAL A 32 -2.26 13.00 -5.65
CA VAL A 32 -1.46 12.61 -6.82
C VAL A 32 -2.10 12.99 -8.16
N GLY A 33 -3.30 13.58 -8.13
CA GLY A 33 -3.96 14.12 -9.32
C GLY A 33 -4.72 13.08 -10.16
N SER A 34 -4.74 11.82 -9.73
CA SER A 34 -5.49 10.75 -10.39
C SER A 34 -6.17 9.79 -9.40
N MET A 35 -6.95 8.83 -9.91
CA MET A 35 -7.68 7.86 -9.09
C MET A 35 -6.75 6.75 -8.57
N GLU A 36 -5.71 6.40 -9.33
CA GLU A 36 -4.67 5.38 -9.07
C GLU A 36 -5.16 3.93 -8.95
N VAL A 37 -6.18 3.69 -8.12
CA VAL A 37 -6.59 2.33 -7.69
C VAL A 37 -7.06 1.41 -8.81
N TYR A 38 -7.44 1.98 -9.96
CA TYR A 38 -7.89 1.26 -11.15
C TYR A 38 -7.03 1.55 -12.39
N GLU A 39 -5.83 2.09 -12.19
CA GLU A 39 -4.90 2.41 -13.26
C GLU A 39 -3.89 1.29 -13.50
N GLN A 40 -3.25 1.32 -14.66
CA GLN A 40 -2.25 0.32 -15.01
C GLN A 40 -0.99 0.52 -14.17
N GLN A 41 -0.49 -0.58 -13.61
CA GLN A 41 0.70 -0.58 -12.75
C GLN A 41 1.98 -0.75 -13.56
N THR A 42 3.14 -0.54 -12.93
CA THR A 42 4.44 -0.88 -13.55
C THR A 42 4.48 -2.36 -13.90
N SER A 43 4.98 -2.70 -15.08
CA SER A 43 4.94 -4.08 -15.58
C SER A 43 5.80 -5.03 -14.73
N TRP A 44 5.31 -6.26 -14.53
CA TRP A 44 5.99 -7.28 -13.74
C TRP A 44 7.45 -7.56 -14.18
N PRO A 45 7.77 -7.65 -15.48
CA PRO A 45 9.17 -7.80 -15.91
C PRO A 45 10.08 -6.70 -15.35
N LEU A 46 9.63 -5.45 -15.34
CA LEU A 46 10.41 -4.33 -14.80
C LEU A 46 10.52 -4.42 -13.28
N VAL A 47 9.45 -4.81 -12.58
CA VAL A 47 9.48 -5.02 -11.13
C VAL A 47 10.51 -6.10 -10.76
N LEU A 48 10.46 -7.27 -11.42
CA LEU A 48 11.36 -8.40 -11.17
C LEU A 48 12.82 -8.12 -11.56
N GLN A 49 13.04 -7.20 -12.51
CA GLN A 49 14.38 -6.81 -12.95
C GLN A 49 15.03 -5.80 -12.00
N ASN A 50 14.27 -4.87 -11.45
CA ASN A 50 14.84 -3.68 -10.80
C ASN A 50 14.62 -3.61 -9.28
N SER A 51 13.66 -4.35 -8.73
CA SER A 51 13.36 -4.31 -7.29
C SER A 51 14.35 -5.13 -6.50
N LYS A 52 14.84 -4.58 -5.38
CA LYS A 52 15.63 -5.33 -4.38
C LYS A 52 14.78 -5.79 -3.20
N THR A 53 13.76 -5.00 -2.87
CA THR A 53 12.82 -5.26 -1.78
C THR A 53 11.42 -4.99 -2.28
N ILE A 54 10.49 -5.90 -2.00
CA ILE A 54 9.06 -5.74 -2.27
C ILE A 54 8.32 -5.78 -0.93
N VAL A 55 7.57 -4.72 -0.64
CA VAL A 55 6.75 -4.62 0.56
C VAL A 55 5.29 -4.88 0.18
N LEU A 56 4.73 -5.98 0.70
CA LEU A 56 3.32 -6.32 0.58
C LEU A 56 2.58 -5.80 1.82
N TRP A 57 1.94 -4.63 1.69
CA TRP A 57 1.23 -3.98 2.80
C TRP A 57 -0.27 -4.23 2.70
N GLY A 58 -0.82 -5.03 3.63
CA GLY A 58 -2.25 -5.37 3.67
C GLY A 58 -2.77 -6.06 2.41
N SER A 59 -1.92 -6.86 1.74
CA SER A 59 -2.23 -7.44 0.42
C SER A 59 -1.97 -8.93 0.37
N ASP A 60 -2.90 -9.66 -0.27
CA ASP A 60 -2.79 -11.09 -0.55
C ASP A 60 -2.98 -11.34 -2.05
N LEU A 61 -1.88 -11.23 -2.80
CA LEU A 61 -1.80 -11.33 -4.25
C LEU A 61 -2.41 -12.63 -4.80
N LEU A 62 -2.06 -13.79 -4.21
CA LEU A 62 -2.50 -15.11 -4.66
C LEU A 62 -4.00 -15.31 -4.52
N LYS A 63 -4.57 -14.85 -3.42
CA LYS A 63 -6.00 -14.95 -3.17
C LYS A 63 -6.79 -13.98 -4.06
N ASN A 64 -6.34 -12.72 -4.12
CA ASN A 64 -7.15 -11.65 -4.67
C ASN A 64 -7.15 -11.61 -6.21
N GLN A 65 -6.11 -12.15 -6.86
CA GLN A 65 -6.01 -12.18 -8.34
C GLN A 65 -6.81 -13.31 -9.02
N GLN A 66 -7.55 -14.12 -8.26
CA GLN A 66 -8.36 -15.20 -8.83
C GLN A 66 -9.59 -14.69 -9.61
N ALA A 67 -10.08 -13.50 -9.25
CA ALA A 67 -11.25 -12.89 -9.88
C ALA A 67 -10.90 -11.54 -10.52
N ASN A 68 -11.68 -11.14 -11.52
CA ASN A 68 -11.58 -9.84 -12.17
C ASN A 68 -12.98 -9.37 -12.59
N TRP A 69 -13.12 -8.08 -12.92
CA TRP A 69 -14.33 -7.51 -13.49
C TRP A 69 -14.67 -8.11 -14.87
N TRP A 70 -13.63 -8.43 -15.65
CA TRP A 70 -13.74 -9.18 -16.90
C TRP A 70 -13.29 -10.64 -16.73
N CYS A 71 -13.26 -11.41 -17.81
CA CYS A 71 -12.58 -12.70 -17.80
C CYS A 71 -11.08 -12.46 -17.50
N PRO A 72 -10.54 -12.97 -16.38
CA PRO A 72 -9.14 -12.80 -16.06
C PRO A 72 -8.27 -13.62 -17.02
N ASP A 73 -7.14 -13.05 -17.44
CA ASP A 73 -6.12 -13.74 -18.23
C ASP A 73 -5.23 -14.65 -17.36
N HIS A 74 -5.05 -14.30 -16.08
CA HIS A 74 -4.24 -15.03 -15.10
C HIS A 74 -2.74 -15.10 -15.42
N ASP A 75 -2.26 -14.33 -16.40
CA ASP A 75 -0.84 -14.21 -16.77
C ASP A 75 0.06 -13.82 -15.57
N VAL A 76 -0.51 -13.13 -14.58
CA VAL A 76 0.18 -12.72 -13.37
C VAL A 76 0.83 -13.87 -12.58
N TYR A 77 0.27 -15.07 -12.63
CA TYR A 77 0.79 -16.22 -11.86
C TYR A 77 2.16 -16.70 -12.38
N GLU A 78 2.47 -16.49 -13.66
CA GLU A 78 3.81 -16.78 -14.19
C GLU A 78 4.85 -15.89 -13.52
N TYR A 79 4.55 -14.60 -13.36
CA TYR A 79 5.42 -13.65 -12.68
C TYR A 79 5.53 -13.94 -11.18
N TYR A 80 4.49 -14.47 -10.53
CA TYR A 80 4.55 -14.91 -9.14
C TYR A 80 5.47 -16.13 -8.96
N ALA A 81 5.49 -17.06 -9.91
CA ALA A 81 6.44 -18.16 -9.90
C ALA A 81 7.89 -17.67 -10.05
N GLN A 82 8.12 -16.68 -10.92
CA GLN A 82 9.43 -16.02 -11.05
C GLN A 82 9.83 -15.26 -9.77
N LEU A 83 8.89 -14.53 -9.16
CA LEU A 83 9.10 -13.85 -7.88
C LEU A 83 9.51 -14.85 -6.80
N LYS A 84 8.77 -15.96 -6.67
CA LYS A 84 9.09 -17.02 -5.71
C LYS A 84 10.51 -17.56 -5.90
N ALA A 85 10.92 -17.81 -7.14
CA ALA A 85 12.27 -18.27 -7.44
C ALA A 85 13.34 -17.24 -7.01
N LYS A 86 13.11 -15.95 -7.28
CA LYS A 86 14.02 -14.86 -6.89
C LYS A 86 14.10 -14.67 -5.38
N VAL A 87 12.98 -14.81 -4.68
CA VAL A 87 12.91 -14.77 -3.21
C VAL A 87 13.67 -15.93 -2.59
N ALA A 88 13.47 -17.16 -3.09
CA ALA A 88 14.21 -18.34 -2.64
C ALA A 88 15.72 -18.24 -2.92
N ALA A 89 16.11 -17.56 -4.01
CA ALA A 89 17.51 -17.28 -4.34
C ALA A 89 18.12 -16.10 -3.54
N GLY A 90 17.32 -15.37 -2.75
CA GLY A 90 17.76 -14.18 -2.02
C GLY A 90 18.06 -12.96 -2.91
N GLU A 91 17.59 -12.96 -4.16
CA GLU A 91 17.75 -11.84 -5.10
C GLU A 91 16.78 -10.68 -4.79
N ILE A 92 15.60 -11.01 -4.27
CA ILE A 92 14.57 -10.05 -3.86
C ILE A 92 14.14 -10.38 -2.44
N GLU A 93 14.21 -9.40 -1.54
CA GLU A 93 13.64 -9.49 -0.21
C GLU A 93 12.14 -9.17 -0.26
N VAL A 94 11.30 -9.95 0.44
CA VAL A 94 9.88 -9.64 0.58
C VAL A 94 9.54 -9.42 2.04
N ILE A 95 8.83 -8.32 2.29
CA ILE A 95 8.30 -7.95 3.60
C ILE A 95 6.78 -7.92 3.51
N CYS A 96 6.09 -8.73 4.31
CA CYS A 96 4.64 -8.67 4.45
C CYS A 96 4.27 -7.91 5.72
N ILE A 97 3.55 -6.79 5.57
CA ILE A 97 2.95 -6.05 6.69
C ILE A 97 1.47 -6.39 6.70
N ASP A 98 1.08 -7.29 7.59
CA ASP A 98 -0.30 -7.80 7.67
C ASP A 98 -0.54 -8.43 9.05
N PRO A 99 -1.70 -8.26 9.71
CA PRO A 99 -2.00 -8.94 10.97
C PRO A 99 -2.02 -10.47 10.85
N VAL A 100 -2.16 -11.03 9.64
CA VAL A 100 -2.19 -12.49 9.42
C VAL A 100 -1.10 -12.94 8.45
N VAL A 101 -0.76 -14.24 8.54
CA VAL A 101 0.06 -14.91 7.52
C VAL A 101 -0.83 -15.18 6.30
N THR A 102 -0.61 -14.45 5.22
CA THR A 102 -1.43 -14.53 3.99
C THR A 102 -1.09 -15.74 3.13
N SER A 103 -1.97 -16.06 2.16
CA SER A 103 -1.67 -17.14 1.20
C SER A 103 -0.46 -16.82 0.32
N THR A 104 -0.22 -15.54 0.05
CA THR A 104 0.97 -15.06 -0.66
C THR A 104 2.25 -15.25 0.14
N HIS A 105 2.23 -14.95 1.44
CA HIS A 105 3.36 -15.20 2.34
C HIS A 105 3.73 -16.69 2.33
N GLU A 106 2.74 -17.57 2.49
CA GLU A 106 2.94 -19.03 2.42
C GLU A 106 3.51 -19.49 1.08
N TYR A 107 2.94 -18.97 -0.02
CA TYR A 107 3.35 -19.35 -1.36
C TYR A 107 4.82 -19.01 -1.63
N LEU A 108 5.30 -17.85 -1.17
CA LEU A 108 6.67 -17.39 -1.35
C LEU A 108 7.68 -18.10 -0.45
N GLY A 109 7.22 -18.84 0.57
CA GLY A 109 8.04 -19.55 1.54
C GLY A 109 8.23 -18.74 2.81
N ARG A 110 7.69 -19.21 3.93
CA ARG A 110 7.66 -18.49 5.22
C ARG A 110 9.05 -18.08 5.70
N GLU A 111 10.02 -18.95 5.49
CA GLU A 111 11.43 -18.77 5.86
C GLU A 111 12.14 -17.69 5.03
N HIS A 112 11.59 -17.32 3.88
CA HIS A 112 12.15 -16.34 2.95
C HIS A 112 11.45 -14.97 3.01
N VAL A 113 10.33 -14.86 3.73
CA VAL A 113 9.52 -13.65 3.81
C VAL A 113 9.52 -13.11 5.22
N LYS A 114 9.92 -11.84 5.38
CA LYS A 114 9.80 -11.14 6.66
C LYS A 114 8.34 -10.80 6.91
N HIS A 115 7.73 -11.35 7.95
CA HIS A 115 6.39 -10.98 8.39
C HIS A 115 6.46 -9.94 9.50
N ILE A 116 5.71 -8.86 9.33
CA ILE A 116 5.51 -7.81 10.33
C ILE A 116 4.01 -7.82 10.67
N ALA A 117 3.69 -8.38 11.83
CA ALA A 117 2.33 -8.39 12.34
C ALA A 117 2.03 -7.02 12.99
N VAL A 118 1.20 -6.24 12.33
CA VAL A 118 0.71 -4.95 12.84
C VAL A 118 -0.69 -5.13 13.44
N ASN A 119 -0.97 -4.48 14.57
CA ASN A 119 -2.32 -4.43 15.12
C ASN A 119 -3.29 -3.86 14.06
N PRO A 120 -4.45 -4.48 13.82
CA PRO A 120 -5.40 -3.98 12.83
C PRO A 120 -5.76 -2.51 13.06
N GLN A 121 -5.83 -1.73 11.96
CA GLN A 121 -6.16 -0.30 11.95
C GLN A 121 -5.07 0.63 12.53
N THR A 122 -3.83 0.16 12.65
CA THR A 122 -2.71 0.95 13.21
C THR A 122 -1.55 1.18 12.23
N ASP A 123 -1.79 0.96 10.94
CA ASP A 123 -0.81 1.17 9.85
C ASP A 123 -0.33 2.62 9.75
N VAL A 124 -1.22 3.60 9.97
CA VAL A 124 -0.87 5.03 9.92
C VAL A 124 0.13 5.42 11.02
N PRO A 125 -0.05 5.03 12.31
CA PRO A 125 1.00 5.13 13.31
C PRO A 125 2.35 4.55 12.88
N LEU A 126 2.37 3.37 12.28
CA LEU A 126 3.60 2.76 11.75
C LEU A 126 4.25 3.64 10.67
N GLN A 127 3.46 4.12 9.70
CA GLN A 127 3.94 5.01 8.64
C GLN A 127 4.52 6.33 9.19
N LEU A 128 3.90 6.90 10.22
CA LEU A 128 4.38 8.11 10.88
C LEU A 128 5.70 7.88 11.61
N ALA A 129 5.87 6.76 12.30
CA ALA A 129 7.14 6.41 12.94
C ALA A 129 8.28 6.18 11.93
N LEU A 130 7.98 5.53 10.80
CA LEU A 130 8.93 5.41 9.69
C LEU A 130 9.33 6.78 9.17
N ALA A 131 8.37 7.68 8.93
CA ALA A 131 8.64 9.04 8.48
C ALA A 131 9.45 9.85 9.50
N TYR A 132 9.15 9.73 10.79
CA TYR A 132 9.90 10.38 11.87
C TYR A 132 11.36 9.93 11.89
N THR A 133 11.59 8.61 11.78
CA THR A 133 12.94 8.02 11.74
C THR A 133 13.71 8.51 10.52
N LEU A 134 13.11 8.42 9.32
CA LEU A 134 13.74 8.91 8.09
C LEU A 134 14.09 10.41 8.15
N TYR A 135 13.25 11.21 8.79
CA TYR A 135 13.50 12.64 8.96
C TYR A 135 14.62 12.90 9.99
N SER A 136 14.51 12.34 11.19
CA SER A 136 15.43 12.58 12.31
C SER A 136 16.85 12.05 12.02
N GLU A 137 16.97 10.95 11.29
CA GLU A 137 18.24 10.38 10.83
C GLU A 137 18.72 10.96 9.49
N ASN A 138 17.99 11.91 8.91
CA ASN A 138 18.35 12.57 7.64
C ASN A 138 18.51 11.59 6.46
N LEU A 139 17.64 10.58 6.37
CA LEU A 139 17.61 9.54 5.33
C LEU A 139 16.62 9.82 4.20
N TYR A 140 15.81 10.88 4.31
CA TYR A 140 14.81 11.25 3.30
C TYR A 140 15.41 12.01 2.11
N ASP A 141 14.78 11.88 0.93
CA ASP A 141 15.22 12.61 -0.28
C ASP A 141 14.71 14.05 -0.27
N LYS A 142 15.59 14.97 0.14
CA LYS A 142 15.32 16.42 0.17
C LYS A 142 15.05 16.99 -1.22
N ASN A 143 15.73 16.50 -2.25
CA ASN A 143 15.57 17.02 -3.61
C ASN A 143 14.22 16.61 -4.17
N PHE A 144 13.78 15.38 -3.93
CA PHE A 144 12.46 14.93 -4.36
C PHE A 144 11.35 15.78 -3.72
N LEU A 145 11.40 15.95 -2.40
CA LEU A 145 10.41 16.75 -1.68
C LEU A 145 10.37 18.21 -2.15
N ALA A 146 11.54 18.83 -2.36
CA ALA A 146 11.62 20.23 -2.77
C ALA A 146 11.09 20.50 -4.19
N ASN A 147 11.18 19.50 -5.09
CA ASN A 147 10.84 19.68 -6.51
C ASN A 147 9.49 19.08 -6.90
N TYR A 148 9.01 18.06 -6.19
CA TYR A 148 7.84 17.26 -6.59
C TYR A 148 6.77 17.15 -5.51
N CYS A 149 6.94 17.81 -4.36
CA CYS A 149 5.96 17.81 -3.29
C CYS A 149 5.65 19.23 -2.81
N VAL A 150 4.50 19.37 -2.15
CA VAL A 150 4.09 20.60 -1.45
C VAL A 150 3.50 20.21 -0.10
N GLY A 151 3.61 21.09 0.90
CA GLY A 151 2.99 20.85 2.21
C GLY A 151 3.90 20.19 3.25
N PHE A 152 5.16 19.90 2.92
CA PHE A 152 6.07 19.18 3.81
C PHE A 152 6.37 19.97 5.09
N GLU A 153 6.65 21.27 4.96
CA GLU A 153 6.94 22.17 6.07
C GLU A 153 5.73 22.35 7.00
N GLN A 154 4.51 22.24 6.47
CA GLN A 154 3.27 22.28 7.24
C GLN A 154 3.02 20.96 7.99
N PHE A 155 3.51 19.84 7.46
CA PHE A 155 3.39 18.51 8.07
C PHE A 155 4.41 18.32 9.21
N LEU A 156 5.63 18.84 9.08
CA LEU A 156 6.72 18.62 10.04
C LEU A 156 6.37 18.95 11.50
N PRO A 157 5.74 20.08 11.85
CA PRO A 157 5.38 20.38 13.24
C PRO A 157 4.46 19.34 13.88
N TYR A 158 3.62 18.65 13.09
CA TYR A 158 2.80 17.55 13.58
C TYR A 158 3.62 16.26 13.78
N LEU A 159 4.51 15.94 12.83
CA LEU A 159 5.37 14.76 12.90
C LEU A 159 6.30 14.84 14.11
N LEU A 160 6.89 16.02 14.35
CA LEU A 160 7.83 16.28 15.44
C LEU A 160 7.15 16.51 16.80
N GLY A 161 5.82 16.62 16.84
CA GLY A 161 5.07 16.89 18.06
C GLY A 161 5.08 18.34 18.52
N GLU A 162 5.61 19.27 17.73
CA GLU A 162 5.63 20.71 18.04
C GLU A 162 4.21 21.30 18.12
N LYS A 163 3.27 20.74 17.36
CA LYS A 163 1.87 21.21 17.31
C LYS A 163 0.98 20.60 18.39
N ASP A 164 1.22 19.35 18.78
CA ASP A 164 0.32 18.56 19.64
C ASP A 164 0.98 17.95 20.89
N GLY A 165 2.28 18.19 21.09
CA GLY A 165 3.05 17.69 22.23
C GLY A 165 3.48 16.22 22.14
N GLN A 166 3.20 15.53 21.03
CA GLN A 166 3.51 14.11 20.87
C GLN A 166 4.36 13.86 19.61
N PRO A 167 5.69 13.67 19.74
CA PRO A 167 6.51 13.18 18.63
C PRO A 167 5.96 11.85 18.12
N LYS A 168 5.90 11.69 16.79
CA LYS A 168 5.42 10.45 16.17
C LYS A 168 6.56 9.45 15.98
N ASP A 169 7.34 9.21 17.03
CA ASP A 169 8.52 8.35 17.02
C ASP A 169 8.17 6.85 17.13
N ALA A 170 9.18 5.98 17.03
CA ALA A 170 9.01 4.53 17.12
C ALA A 170 8.43 4.09 18.49
N ALA A 171 8.88 4.68 19.59
CA ALA A 171 8.39 4.36 20.94
C ALA A 171 6.91 4.76 21.15
N TRP A 172 6.43 5.80 20.47
CA TRP A 172 5.02 6.14 20.39
C TRP A 172 4.23 5.12 19.55
N ALA A 173 4.75 4.74 18.39
CA ALA A 173 4.07 3.81 17.50
C ALA A 173 4.02 2.38 18.07
N GLU A 174 5.03 1.92 18.82
CA GLU A 174 5.06 0.61 19.47
C GLU A 174 3.79 0.36 20.30
N LYS A 175 3.40 1.36 21.09
CA LYS A 175 2.22 1.29 21.97
C LYS A 175 0.89 1.11 21.22
N LEU A 176 0.84 1.48 19.94
CA LEU A 176 -0.35 1.40 19.10
C LEU A 176 -0.29 0.15 18.22
N THR A 177 0.84 -0.05 17.56
CA THR A 177 1.05 -1.04 16.52
C THR A 177 1.34 -2.43 17.05
N GLY A 178 1.87 -2.55 18.28
CA GLY A 178 2.39 -3.79 18.81
C GLY A 178 3.71 -4.25 18.19
N ILE A 179 4.41 -3.36 17.47
CA ILE A 179 5.72 -3.61 16.86
C ILE A 179 6.79 -2.91 17.68
N ASP A 180 7.80 -3.67 18.13
CA ASP A 180 8.92 -3.14 18.92
C ASP A 180 9.68 -2.02 18.19
N ALA A 181 10.08 -0.99 18.95
CA ALA A 181 10.78 0.21 18.47
C ALA A 181 12.25 -0.01 18.07
#